data_AF-A0A840HD58-F1
#
_entry.id   AF-A0A840HD58-F1
#
_cell.length_a   1.000
_cell.length_b   1.000
_cell.length_c   1.000
_cell.angle_alpha   90.00
_cell.angle_beta   90.00
_cell.angle_gamma   90.00
#
_symmetry.space_group_name_H-M   'P 1'
#
loop_
_entity.id
_entity.type
_entity.pdbx_description
1 polymer ?
#
loop_
_entity_poly.entity_id
_entity_poly.type
_entity_poly.pdbx_seq_one_letter_code
_entity_poly.pdbx_strand_id
1 'polypeptide(L)' 'MNTSDECRALAANYRLRAAGDAVSLRRAAVLRNIAKSLAALASQYEILESIIAEEKP' A
#
# COMPACT_ATOMS: atom_id res chain seq x y z
N MET A 1 -12.81 -5.65 3.90
CA MET A 1 -11.64 -6.48 3.53
C MET A 1 -11.00 -5.74 2.39
N ASN A 2 -9.81 -5.18 2.57
CA ASN A 2 -9.22 -4.37 1.50
C ASN A 2 -8.65 -5.29 0.41
N THR A 3 -8.78 -4.93 -0.86
CA THR A 3 -8.15 -5.66 -1.99
C THR A 3 -6.71 -5.18 -2.26
N SER A 4 -5.97 -5.87 -3.13
CA SER A 4 -4.65 -5.39 -3.58
C SER A 4 -4.73 -3.98 -4.20
N ASP A 5 -5.71 -3.76 -5.08
CA ASP A 5 -5.90 -2.48 -5.77
C ASP A 5 -6.21 -1.33 -4.81
N GLU A 6 -7.05 -1.57 -3.80
CA GLU A 6 -7.34 -0.58 -2.77
C GLU A 6 -6.09 -0.22 -1.96
N CYS A 7 -5.26 -1.21 -1.63
CA CYS A 7 -3.99 -0.98 -0.96
C CYS A 7 -3.03 -0.16 -1.83
N ARG A 8 -2.95 -0.44 -3.15
CA ARG A 8 -2.14 0.34 -4.10
C ARG A 8 -2.63 1.78 -4.23
N ALA A 9 -3.95 1.99 -4.34
CA ALA A 9 -4.55 3.31 -4.43
C ALA A 9 -4.28 4.15 -3.17
N LEU A 10 -4.46 3.56 -1.98
CA LEU A 10 -4.14 4.22 -0.72
C LEU A 10 -2.64 4.52 -0.61
N ALA A 11 -1.76 3.58 -0.99
CA ALA A 11 -0.32 3.81 -0.98
C ALA A 11 0.07 5.02 -1.85
N ALA A 12 -0.50 5.13 -3.05
CA ALA A 12 -0.30 6.27 -3.94
C ALA A 12 -0.77 7.59 -3.29
N ASN A 13 -1.96 7.60 -2.69
CA ASN A 13 -2.50 8.77 -1.98
C ASN A 13 -1.57 9.23 -0.85
N TYR A 14 -1.07 8.30 -0.04
CA TYR A 14 -0.14 8.62 1.05
C TYR A 14 1.22 9.13 0.54
N ARG A 15 1.73 8.64 -0.59
CA ARG A 15 2.94 9.19 -1.23
C ARG A 15 2.73 10.62 -1.69
N LEU A 16 1.60 10.92 -2.35
CA LEU A 16 1.26 12.27 -2.78
C LEU A 16 1.18 13.23 -1.59
N ARG A 17 0.51 12.81 -0.50
CA ARG A 17 0.44 13.59 0.73
C ARG A 17 1.82 13.80 1.37
N ALA A 18 2.73 12.84 1.26
CA ALA A 18 4.09 12.97 1.78
C ALA A 18 5.00 13.88 0.94
N ALA A 19 4.60 14.19 -0.30
CA ALA A 19 5.33 15.05 -1.23
C ALA A 19 4.88 16.51 -1.18
N GLY A 20 3.83 16.85 -0.42
CA GLY A 20 3.34 18.22 -0.32
C GLY A 20 4.30 19.14 0.43
N ASP A 21 4.51 20.35 -0.11
CA ASP A 21 5.47 21.34 0.41
C ASP A 21 5.15 21.85 1.83
N ALA A 22 3.89 21.73 2.26
CA ALA A 22 3.43 22.15 3.59
C ALA A 22 3.60 21.07 4.68
N VAL A 23 4.23 19.93 4.37
CA VAL A 23 4.33 18.78 5.29
C VAL A 23 5.68 18.76 6.00
N SER A 24 5.65 18.75 7.33
CA SER A 24 6.87 18.61 8.13
C SER A 24 7.58 17.29 7.83
N LEU A 25 8.92 17.27 7.94
CA LEU A 25 9.74 16.07 7.69
C LEU A 25 9.25 14.86 8.49
N ARG A 26 8.90 15.05 9.77
CA ARG A 26 8.37 13.99 10.64
C ARG A 26 7.06 13.41 10.10
N ARG A 27 6.14 14.27 9.66
CA ARG A 27 4.86 13.83 9.09
C ARG A 27 5.07 13.15 7.74
N ALA A 28 5.94 13.68 6.88
CA ALA A 28 6.28 13.07 5.60
C ALA A 28 6.86 11.65 5.79
N ALA A 29 7.72 11.45 6.80
CA ALA A 29 8.25 10.13 7.12
C ALA A 29 7.16 9.12 7.51
N VAL A 30 6.21 9.52 8.36
CA VAL A 30 5.07 8.66 8.74
C VAL A 30 4.22 8.32 7.53
N LEU A 31 3.89 9.30 6.68
CA LEU A 31 3.10 9.08 5.46
C LEU A 31 3.79 8.12 4.48
N ARG A 32 5.11 8.25 4.31
CA ARG A 32 5.92 7.32 3.47
C ARG A 32 5.93 5.91 4.04
N ASN A 33 6.02 5.76 5.36
CA ASN A 33 5.97 4.45 6.00
C ASN A 33 4.60 3.79 5.80
N ILE A 34 3.50 4.54 5.97
CA ILE A 34 2.15 4.05 5.69
C ILE A 34 2.04 3.59 4.23
N ALA A 35 2.51 4.40 3.28
CA ALA A 35 2.50 4.03 1.87
C ALA A 35 3.31 2.75 1.58
N LYS A 36 4.46 2.58 2.24
CA LYS A 36 5.29 1.38 2.12
C LYS A 36 4.57 0.14 2.64
N SER A 37 3.95 0.23 3.82
CA SER A 37 3.18 -0.88 4.41
C SER A 37 1.99 -1.29 3.53
N LEU A 38 1.26 -0.31 2.98
CA LEU A 38 0.14 -0.59 2.08
C LEU A 38 0.59 -1.24 0.77
N ALA A 39 1.70 -0.79 0.18
CA ALA A 39 2.25 -1.43 -1.01
C ALA A 39 2.71 -2.87 -0.73
N ALA A 40 3.32 -3.14 0.42
CA ALA A 40 3.69 -4.49 0.83
C ALA A 40 2.45 -5.39 1.03
N LEU A 41 1.40 -4.85 1.66
CA LEU A 41 0.14 -5.57 1.83
C LEU A 41 -0.54 -5.88 0.49
N ALA A 42 -0.51 -4.96 -0.47
CA ALA A 42 -1.00 -5.22 -1.82
C ALA A 42 -0.31 -6.43 -2.47
N SER A 43 1.03 -6.48 -2.40
CA SER A 43 1.79 -7.62 -2.91
C SER A 43 1.45 -8.93 -2.18
N GLN A 44 1.17 -8.88 -0.87
CA GLN A 44 0.74 -10.06 -0.13
C GLN A 44 -0.64 -10.55 -0.58
N TYR A 45 -1.57 -9.63 -0.90
CA TYR A 45 -2.86 -10.00 -1.47
C TYR A 45 -2.73 -10.65 -2.84
N GLU A 46 -1.87 -10.12 -3.72
CA GLU A 46 -1.59 -10.73 -5.03
C GLU A 46 -1.03 -12.15 -4.90
N ILE A 47 -0.07 -12.35 -3.98
CA ILE A 47 0.49 -13.67 -3.70
C ILE A 47 -0.61 -14.62 -3.17
N LEU A 48 -1.46 -14.14 -2.26
CA LEU A 48 -2.56 -14.93 -1.72
C LEU A 48 -3.54 -15.36 -2.82
N GLU A 49 -3.86 -14.46 -3.75
CA GLU A 49 -4.71 -14.78 -4.91
C GLU A 49 -4.06 -15.85 -5.82
N SER A 50 -2.75 -15.78 -6.05
CA SER A 50 -2.02 -16.82 -6.78
C SER A 50 -2.06 -18.17 -6.06
N ILE A 51 -1.81 -18.20 -4.74
CA ILE A 51 -1.90 -19.42 -3.93
C ILE A 51 -3.30 -20.03 -4.02
N ILE A 52 -4.36 -19.23 -3.86
CA ILE A 52 -5.74 -19.69 -3.97
C ILE A 52 -6.06 -20.26 -5.36
N ALA A 53 -5.47 -19.70 -6.43
CA ALA A 53 -5.64 -20.21 -7.78
C ALA A 53 -4.93 -21.56 -7.98
N GLU A 54 -3.76 -21.76 -7.38
CA GLU A 54 -3.00 -23.02 -7.40
C GLU A 54 -3.65 -24.12 -6.56
N GLU A 55 -4.28 -23.77 -5.43
CA GLU A 55 -4.95 -24.71 -4.54
C GLU A 55 -6.32 -25.21 -5.06
N LYS A 56 -6.85 -24.60 -6.13
CA LYS A 56 -8.10 -25.07 -6.75
C LYS A 56 -7.84 -26.34 -7.59
N PRO A 57 -8.54 -27.46 -7.31
CA PRO A 57 -8.38 -28.72 -8.03
C PRO A 57 -8.86 -28.66 -9.48
#